data_AF-A0A0D8IBC7-F1
#
_entry.id   AF-A0A0D8IBC7-F1
#
_cell.length_a   1.000
_cell.length_b   1.000
_cell.length_c   1.000
_cell.angle_alpha   90.00
_cell.angle_beta   90.00
_cell.angle_gamma   90.00
#
_symmetry.space_group_name_H-M   'P 1'
#
loop_
_entity.id
_entity.type
_entity.pdbx_description
1 polymer ?
#
loop_
_entity_poly.entity_id
_entity_poly.type
_entity_poly.pdbx_seq_one_letter_code
_entity_poly.pdbx_strand_id
1 'polypeptide(L)'
;MHIKVDKIIAVCGSALLGYYLGLSVFRHILWSILLKTLPPMNTRHTPMFYTNIITAMIAASIGYLLYTKFVDKWSIRKYKKQYTLGITALLILPIITMGSFRIHAVNIVKSAESTTPTSLHLRFEDPRITFEISENSGVVFGKGIRLQNQEDLLETFGNALQQLILLEASPQPKNSPNRHLGTLWIDYRPQGKWYSKILTWTRTGFEETAANQNFLFYKGVELEEVLEDFNAQLASLANYTSAKTLHISLVDDNLHQTEFLLEEDFEFLLTGMEAASKVLPESNIISKFEKVWRGDQMISESDKNFYAFSLSNQSDNASTLEGGIFLENVILYDATEKIAWFEGNYYTIDLSSILLVQEL
;
A
#
# COMPACT_ATOMS: atom_id res chain seq x y z
N MET A 1 -14.96 -14.89 54.83
CA MET A 1 -14.35 -15.22 53.51
C MET A 1 -15.06 -14.51 52.35
N HIS A 2 -16.38 -14.26 52.42
CA HIS A 2 -17.18 -13.58 51.39
C HIS A 2 -16.70 -12.19 50.94
N ILE A 3 -16.31 -11.30 51.86
CA ILE A 3 -15.90 -9.90 51.54
C ILE A 3 -14.71 -9.84 50.55
N LYS A 4 -13.80 -10.82 50.60
CA LYS A 4 -12.67 -10.87 49.66
C LYS A 4 -13.12 -11.29 48.25
N VAL A 5 -14.10 -12.18 48.15
CA VAL A 5 -14.65 -12.67 46.88
C VAL A 5 -15.48 -11.56 46.23
N ASP A 6 -16.32 -10.86 46.99
CA ASP A 6 -17.16 -9.77 46.48
C ASP A 6 -16.33 -8.62 45.91
N LYS A 7 -15.20 -8.30 46.55
CA LYS A 7 -14.25 -7.31 46.04
C LYS A 7 -13.60 -7.74 44.72
N ILE A 8 -13.23 -9.02 44.59
CA ILE A 8 -12.67 -9.57 43.34
C ILE A 8 -13.73 -9.49 42.24
N ILE A 9 -14.97 -9.89 42.51
CA ILE A 9 -16.09 -9.80 41.56
C ILE A 9 -16.31 -8.35 41.11
N ALA A 10 -16.29 -7.39 42.03
CA ALA A 10 -16.44 -5.97 41.69
C ALA A 10 -15.31 -5.46 40.79
N VAL A 11 -14.06 -5.87 41.05
CA VAL A 11 -12.90 -5.50 40.22
C VAL A 11 -13.01 -6.15 38.83
N CYS A 12 -13.31 -7.45 38.75
CA CYS A 12 -13.48 -8.17 37.48
C CYS A 12 -14.66 -7.61 36.67
N GLY A 13 -15.79 -7.34 37.32
CA GLY A 13 -16.96 -6.73 36.67
C GLY A 13 -16.66 -5.33 36.14
N SER A 14 -15.90 -4.52 36.90
CA SER A 14 -15.44 -3.21 36.44
C SER A 14 -14.44 -3.31 35.29
N ALA A 15 -13.53 -4.29 35.32
CA ALA A 15 -12.59 -4.54 34.23
C ALA A 15 -13.33 -4.91 32.93
N LEU A 16 -14.34 -5.77 33.02
CA LEU A 16 -15.15 -6.20 31.88
C LEU A 16 -15.97 -5.03 31.32
N LEU A 17 -16.61 -4.24 32.19
CA LEU A 17 -17.25 -2.98 31.79
C LEU A 17 -16.27 -2.04 31.08
N GLY A 18 -15.08 -1.87 31.65
CA GLY A 18 -14.00 -1.08 31.05
C GLY A 18 -13.60 -1.58 29.67
N TYR A 19 -13.46 -2.90 29.50
CA TYR A 19 -13.15 -3.51 28.21
C TYR A 19 -14.16 -3.09 27.13
N TYR A 20 -15.46 -3.13 27.45
CA TYR A 20 -16.53 -2.71 26.54
C TYR A 20 -16.63 -1.21 26.32
N LEU A 21 -16.32 -0.39 27.34
CA LEU A 21 -16.21 1.06 27.19
C LEU A 21 -15.02 1.44 26.28
N GLY A 22 -13.95 0.65 26.29
CA GLY A 22 -12.81 0.81 25.40
C GLY A 22 -13.12 0.51 23.93
N LEU A 23 -14.09 -0.37 23.66
CA LEU A 23 -14.58 -0.65 22.30
C LEU A 23 -15.37 0.52 21.69
N SER A 24 -16.00 1.34 22.54
CA SER A 24 -16.98 2.35 22.15
C SER A 24 -16.52 3.77 22.49
N VAL A 25 -16.78 4.21 23.72
CA VAL A 25 -16.66 5.60 24.17
C VAL A 25 -15.22 6.08 24.17
N PHE A 26 -14.29 5.27 24.66
CA PHE A 26 -12.89 5.68 24.80
C PHE A 26 -12.00 5.29 23.63
N ARG A 27 -12.55 4.60 22.62
CA ARG A 27 -11.78 4.04 21.50
C ARG A 27 -10.93 5.10 20.82
N HIS A 28 -11.54 6.20 20.39
CA HIS A 28 -10.84 7.21 19.59
C HIS A 28 -9.70 7.89 20.37
N ILE A 29 -9.96 8.28 21.62
CA ILE A 29 -8.99 8.97 22.49
C ILE A 29 -7.81 8.05 22.80
N LEU A 30 -8.09 6.82 23.25
CA LEU A 30 -7.04 5.87 23.61
C LEU A 30 -6.27 5.39 22.40
N TRP A 31 -6.93 5.23 21.24
CA TRP A 31 -6.25 4.89 20.00
C TRP A 31 -5.25 5.96 19.59
N SER A 32 -5.64 7.25 19.64
CA SER A 32 -4.72 8.35 19.34
C SER A 32 -3.50 8.39 20.25
N ILE A 33 -3.69 8.14 21.55
CA ILE A 33 -2.58 8.09 22.53
C ILE A 33 -1.71 6.86 22.28
N LEU A 34 -2.33 5.70 22.07
CA LEU A 34 -1.65 4.43 21.86
C LEU A 34 -0.75 4.51 20.63
N LEU A 35 -1.28 4.98 19.49
CA LEU A 35 -0.51 5.13 18.26
C LEU A 35 0.79 5.88 18.57
N LYS A 36 0.74 7.03 19.27
CA LYS A 36 1.93 7.84 19.61
C LYS A 36 3.03 7.08 20.36
N THR A 37 2.68 5.98 21.03
CA THR A 37 3.61 5.15 21.80
C THR A 37 4.07 3.89 21.08
N LEU A 38 3.34 3.45 20.07
CA LEU A 38 3.68 2.26 19.28
C LEU A 38 4.85 2.55 18.34
N PRO A 39 5.64 1.52 17.99
CA PRO A 39 6.62 1.66 16.93
C PRO A 39 5.92 2.04 15.61
N PRO A 40 6.67 2.60 14.65
CA PRO A 40 6.15 2.80 13.31
C PRO A 40 5.74 1.44 12.71
N MET A 41 4.45 1.33 12.35
CA MET A 41 3.89 0.17 11.67
C MET A 41 2.58 0.56 10.98
N ASN A 42 2.19 -0.23 9.98
CA ASN A 42 0.89 -0.09 9.35
C ASN A 42 -0.24 -0.36 10.36
N THR A 43 -1.16 0.60 10.50
CA THR A 43 -2.25 0.57 11.51
C THR A 43 -3.20 -0.62 11.34
N ARG A 44 -3.28 -1.19 10.13
CA ARG A 44 -4.08 -2.40 9.85
C ARG A 44 -3.63 -3.61 10.67
N HIS A 45 -2.34 -3.64 11.04
CA HIS A 45 -1.75 -4.73 11.84
C HIS A 45 -1.73 -4.41 13.34
N THR A 46 -2.21 -3.22 13.75
CA THR A 46 -2.32 -2.85 15.16
C THR A 46 -3.48 -3.59 15.82
N PRO A 47 -3.25 -4.39 16.88
CA PRO A 47 -4.32 -5.14 17.49
C PRO A 47 -5.37 -4.23 18.14
N MET A 48 -6.60 -4.36 17.66
CA MET A 48 -7.74 -3.55 18.12
C MET A 48 -8.08 -3.75 19.61
N PHE A 49 -7.68 -4.89 20.21
CA PHE A 49 -7.93 -5.16 21.62
C PHE A 49 -7.06 -4.33 22.58
N TYR A 50 -6.02 -3.63 22.09
CA TYR A 50 -5.14 -2.82 22.94
C TYR A 50 -5.90 -1.72 23.71
N THR A 51 -6.81 -1.01 23.05
CA THR A 51 -7.63 0.04 23.71
C THR A 51 -8.53 -0.54 24.80
N ASN A 52 -9.06 -1.74 24.56
CA ASN A 52 -9.97 -2.42 25.47
C ASN A 52 -9.25 -2.85 26.75
N ILE A 53 -8.04 -3.41 26.62
CA ILE A 53 -7.24 -3.82 27.78
C ILE A 53 -6.81 -2.60 28.61
N ILE A 54 -6.39 -1.49 27.98
CA ILE A 54 -6.06 -0.26 28.72
C ILE A 54 -7.27 0.24 29.52
N THR A 55 -8.45 0.27 28.89
CA THR A 55 -9.67 0.73 29.57
C THR A 55 -10.09 -0.23 30.68
N ALA A 56 -9.92 -1.54 30.47
CA ALA A 56 -10.16 -2.56 31.48
C ALA A 56 -9.27 -2.33 32.72
N MET A 57 -7.98 -2.02 32.55
CA MET A 57 -7.07 -1.74 33.66
C MET A 57 -7.46 -0.47 34.44
N ILE A 58 -7.87 0.58 33.72
CA ILE A 58 -8.35 1.83 34.32
C ILE A 58 -9.63 1.56 35.13
N ALA A 59 -10.62 0.90 34.52
CA ALA A 59 -11.90 0.62 35.15
C ALA A 59 -11.76 -0.36 36.33
N ALA A 60 -10.88 -1.37 36.26
CA ALA A 60 -10.56 -2.26 37.37
C ALA A 60 -10.02 -1.48 38.58
N SER A 61 -9.11 -0.54 38.33
CA SER A 61 -8.51 0.31 39.37
C SER A 61 -9.54 1.26 39.99
N ILE A 62 -10.42 1.84 39.17
CA ILE A 62 -11.56 2.66 39.66
C ILE A 62 -12.52 1.79 40.48
N GLY A 63 -12.88 0.60 39.99
CA GLY A 63 -13.76 -0.34 40.69
C GLY A 63 -13.23 -0.72 42.07
N TYR A 64 -11.92 -0.98 42.17
CA TYR A 64 -11.25 -1.23 43.46
C TYR A 64 -11.38 -0.04 44.42
N LEU A 65 -11.14 1.18 43.94
CA LEU A 65 -11.26 2.41 44.74
C LEU A 65 -12.70 2.67 45.19
N LEU A 66 -13.67 2.50 44.28
CA LEU A 66 -15.09 2.66 44.57
C LEU A 66 -15.56 1.63 45.60
N TYR A 67 -15.19 0.36 45.45
CA TYR A 67 -15.54 -0.67 46.43
C TYR A 67 -14.96 -0.36 47.81
N THR A 68 -13.68 0.03 47.86
CA THR A 68 -13.01 0.39 49.12
C THR A 68 -13.66 1.59 49.81
N LYS A 69 -14.15 2.57 49.04
CA LYS A 69 -14.80 3.77 49.57
C LYS A 69 -16.24 3.52 50.01
N PHE A 70 -17.04 2.87 49.17
CA PHE A 70 -18.49 2.82 49.34
C PHE A 70 -18.98 1.53 50.00
N VAL A 71 -18.34 0.39 49.72
CA VAL A 71 -18.74 -0.92 50.27
C VAL A 71 -18.02 -1.20 51.58
N ASP A 72 -16.69 -1.11 51.58
CA ASP A 72 -15.89 -1.29 52.80
C ASP A 72 -16.01 -0.09 53.76
N LYS A 73 -16.51 1.06 53.26
CA LYS A 73 -16.65 2.32 54.02
C LYS A 73 -15.35 2.78 54.70
N TRP A 74 -14.21 2.43 54.10
CA TRP A 74 -12.91 2.75 54.65
C TRP A 74 -12.60 4.22 54.41
N SER A 75 -12.41 5.00 55.48
CA SER A 75 -12.04 6.41 55.34
C SER A 75 -10.60 6.55 54.83
N ILE A 76 -10.38 7.49 53.92
CA ILE A 76 -9.07 7.79 53.33
C ILE A 76 -8.03 8.08 54.42
N ARG A 77 -8.43 8.78 55.49
CA ARG A 77 -7.54 9.17 56.60
C ARG A 77 -6.98 7.97 57.36
N LYS A 78 -7.78 6.91 57.52
CA LYS A 78 -7.42 5.71 58.30
C LYS A 78 -6.77 4.63 57.44
N TYR A 79 -7.17 4.52 56.18
CA TYR A 79 -6.76 3.44 55.26
C TYR A 79 -5.92 3.97 54.08
N LYS A 80 -5.01 4.91 54.37
CA LYS A 80 -4.16 5.58 53.37
C LYS A 80 -3.49 4.58 52.42
N LYS A 81 -2.92 3.49 52.95
CA LYS A 81 -2.20 2.49 52.16
C LYS A 81 -3.05 1.85 51.07
N GLN A 82 -4.32 1.52 51.33
CA GLN A 82 -5.19 0.90 50.31
C GLN A 82 -5.61 1.89 49.23
N TYR A 83 -5.87 3.15 49.59
CA TYR A 83 -6.13 4.20 48.61
C TYR A 83 -4.89 4.52 47.78
N THR A 84 -3.72 4.61 48.39
CA THR A 84 -2.45 4.78 47.68
C THR A 84 -2.24 3.65 46.69
N LEU A 85 -2.44 2.38 47.09
CA LEU A 85 -2.35 1.24 46.18
C LEU A 85 -3.28 1.35 44.97
N GLY A 86 -4.55 1.73 45.17
CA GLY A 86 -5.49 1.89 44.07
C GLY A 86 -5.14 3.04 43.12
N ILE A 87 -4.67 4.18 43.66
CA ILE A 87 -4.20 5.32 42.86
C ILE A 87 -2.92 4.95 42.09
N THR A 88 -1.98 4.27 42.75
CA THR A 88 -0.76 3.78 42.11
C THR A 88 -1.09 2.80 40.99
N ALA A 89 -2.02 1.86 41.20
CA ALA A 89 -2.48 0.93 40.17
C ALA A 89 -3.12 1.66 38.97
N LEU A 90 -3.95 2.68 39.24
CA LEU A 90 -4.61 3.49 38.21
C LEU A 90 -3.61 4.20 37.29
N LEU A 91 -2.44 4.59 37.80
CA LEU A 91 -1.39 5.25 37.02
C LEU A 91 -0.42 4.25 36.38
N ILE A 92 0.05 3.25 37.15
CA ILE A 92 1.13 2.37 36.72
C ILE A 92 0.64 1.28 35.76
N LEU A 93 -0.54 0.68 36.00
CA LEU A 93 -1.02 -0.43 35.17
C LEU A 93 -1.20 -0.03 33.70
N PRO A 94 -1.82 1.13 33.37
CA PRO A 94 -1.90 1.58 31.98
C PRO A 94 -0.53 1.79 31.33
N ILE A 95 0.44 2.37 32.07
CA ILE A 95 1.80 2.61 31.56
C ILE A 95 2.52 1.30 31.27
N ILE A 96 2.49 0.33 32.20
CA ILE A 96 3.08 -1.00 31.99
C ILE A 96 2.42 -1.67 30.78
N THR A 97 1.09 -1.59 30.69
CA THR A 97 0.32 -2.16 29.58
C THR A 97 0.73 -1.57 28.23
N MET A 98 0.86 -0.24 28.13
CA MET A 98 1.36 0.43 26.92
C MET A 98 2.80 0.00 26.58
N GLY A 99 3.66 -0.13 27.59
CA GLY A 99 5.02 -0.65 27.41
C GLY A 99 5.04 -2.07 26.84
N SER A 100 4.22 -2.97 27.38
CA SER A 100 4.05 -4.34 26.86
C SER A 100 3.54 -4.35 25.42
N PHE A 101 2.60 -3.46 25.08
CA PHE A 101 2.09 -3.35 23.71
C PHE A 101 3.13 -2.86 22.73
N ARG A 102 3.97 -1.90 23.13
CA ARG A 102 5.11 -1.45 22.32
C ARG A 102 6.07 -2.60 22.04
N ILE A 103 6.43 -3.38 23.06
CA ILE A 103 7.32 -4.56 22.89
C ILE A 103 6.67 -5.59 21.96
N HIS A 104 5.38 -5.90 22.18
CA HIS A 104 4.65 -6.85 21.33
C HIS A 104 4.58 -6.37 19.88
N ALA A 105 4.29 -5.09 19.63
CA ALA A 105 4.26 -4.50 18.30
C ALA A 105 5.65 -4.53 17.62
N VAL A 106 6.72 -4.19 18.34
CA VAL A 106 8.09 -4.32 17.83
C VAL A 106 8.40 -5.76 17.43
N ASN A 107 7.99 -6.72 18.25
CA ASN A 107 8.20 -8.15 17.94
C ASN A 107 7.40 -8.60 16.72
N ILE A 108 6.19 -8.10 16.50
CA ILE A 108 5.41 -8.38 15.28
C ILE A 108 6.16 -7.89 14.05
N VAL A 109 6.54 -6.61 14.03
CA VAL A 109 7.25 -5.99 12.89
C VAL A 109 8.57 -6.70 12.65
N LYS A 110 9.39 -6.86 13.69
CA LYS A 110 10.69 -7.53 13.58
C LYS A 110 10.56 -8.97 13.10
N SER A 111 9.57 -9.72 13.59
CA SER A 111 9.36 -11.10 13.18
C SER A 111 8.87 -11.21 11.73
N ALA A 112 8.13 -10.22 11.23
CA ALA A 112 7.70 -10.20 9.83
C ALA A 112 8.84 -9.80 8.90
N GLU A 113 9.48 -8.66 9.18
CA GLU A 113 10.55 -8.10 8.34
C GLU A 113 11.87 -8.90 8.39
N SER A 114 12.03 -9.79 9.37
CA SER A 114 13.15 -10.76 9.38
C SER A 114 12.92 -11.99 8.50
N THR A 115 11.77 -12.09 7.84
CA THR A 115 11.44 -13.21 6.94
C THR A 115 11.39 -12.73 5.50
N THR A 116 11.61 -13.65 4.56
CA THR A 116 11.44 -13.38 3.13
C THR A 116 10.00 -12.96 2.84
N PRO A 117 9.78 -11.88 2.08
CA PRO A 117 8.45 -11.52 1.59
C PRO A 117 7.80 -12.68 0.83
N THR A 118 6.48 -12.81 0.94
CA THR A 118 5.71 -13.83 0.20
C THR A 118 5.18 -13.31 -1.13
N SER A 119 5.02 -11.99 -1.24
CA SER A 119 4.66 -11.33 -2.49
C SER A 119 5.09 -9.87 -2.48
N LEU A 120 5.31 -9.35 -3.67
CA LEU A 120 5.61 -7.96 -3.94
C LEU A 120 4.70 -7.46 -5.07
N HIS A 121 4.16 -6.26 -4.91
CA HIS A 121 3.53 -5.52 -5.98
C HIS A 121 4.19 -4.15 -6.06
N LEU A 122 4.76 -3.82 -7.21
CA LEU A 122 5.34 -2.53 -7.51
C LEU A 122 4.47 -1.85 -8.58
N ARG A 123 4.00 -0.64 -8.31
CA ARG A 123 3.33 0.21 -9.30
C ARG A 123 4.15 1.47 -9.49
N PHE A 124 4.56 1.76 -10.71
CA PHE A 124 5.24 3.00 -11.02
C PHE A 124 4.22 4.14 -11.14
N GLU A 125 4.64 5.37 -10.81
CA GLU A 125 3.79 6.55 -10.99
C GLU A 125 3.63 6.91 -12.47
N ASP A 126 4.64 6.62 -13.28
CA ASP A 126 4.66 6.88 -14.72
C ASP A 126 5.09 5.62 -15.49
N PRO A 127 4.51 5.36 -16.69
CA PRO A 127 3.31 5.99 -17.24
C PRO A 127 2.04 5.65 -16.47
N ARG A 128 1.13 6.62 -16.42
CA ARG A 128 -0.22 6.52 -15.85
C ARG A 128 -1.23 7.14 -16.82
N ILE A 129 -1.88 6.28 -17.58
CA ILE A 129 -2.91 6.65 -18.55
C ILE A 129 -4.27 6.47 -17.89
N THR A 130 -5.09 7.53 -17.90
CA THR A 130 -6.41 7.51 -17.29
C THR A 130 -7.48 7.74 -18.36
N PHE A 131 -8.42 6.80 -18.50
CA PHE A 131 -9.61 6.95 -19.33
C PHE A 131 -10.77 7.40 -18.45
N GLU A 132 -11.46 8.47 -18.85
CA GLU A 132 -12.59 9.01 -18.12
C GLU A 132 -13.78 8.04 -18.18
N ILE A 133 -14.44 7.79 -17.04
CA ILE A 133 -15.73 7.10 -16.97
C ILE A 133 -16.84 8.12 -16.63
N SER A 134 -16.50 9.11 -15.80
CA SER A 134 -17.38 10.22 -15.43
C SER A 134 -16.53 11.42 -14.99
N GLU A 135 -17.18 12.57 -14.78
CA GLU A 135 -16.56 13.87 -14.48
C GLU A 135 -15.52 13.84 -13.33
N ASN A 136 -15.55 12.83 -12.45
CA ASN A 136 -14.60 12.66 -11.34
C ASN A 136 -14.04 11.23 -11.20
N SER A 137 -14.16 10.38 -12.21
CA SER A 137 -13.71 8.99 -12.13
C SER A 137 -13.10 8.51 -13.43
N GLY A 138 -12.05 7.70 -13.35
CA GLY A 138 -11.46 7.07 -14.53
C GLY A 138 -10.84 5.70 -14.23
N VAL A 139 -10.64 4.91 -15.27
CA VAL A 139 -9.84 3.67 -15.21
C VAL A 139 -8.40 4.02 -15.48
N VAL A 140 -7.49 3.53 -14.62
CA VAL A 140 -6.06 3.85 -14.69
C VAL A 140 -5.27 2.63 -15.15
N PHE A 141 -4.53 2.81 -16.24
CA PHE A 141 -3.57 1.84 -16.77
C PHE A 141 -2.16 2.40 -16.70
N GLY A 142 -1.16 1.52 -16.70
CA GLY A 142 0.20 1.95 -16.41
C GLY A 142 1.14 0.80 -16.10
N LYS A 143 2.30 1.18 -15.57
CA LYS A 143 3.47 0.31 -15.41
C LYS A 143 3.54 -0.34 -14.03
N GLY A 144 3.80 -1.64 -13.97
CA GLY A 144 3.93 -2.36 -12.70
C GLY A 144 4.44 -3.79 -12.81
N ILE A 145 4.77 -4.36 -11.64
CA ILE A 145 5.22 -5.74 -11.46
C ILE A 145 4.48 -6.37 -10.29
N ARG A 146 4.03 -7.60 -10.48
CA ARG A 146 3.54 -8.47 -9.41
C ARG A 146 4.43 -9.70 -9.34
N LEU A 147 4.99 -9.95 -8.16
CA LEU A 147 5.89 -11.06 -7.89
C LEU A 147 5.27 -11.94 -6.79
N GLN A 148 5.14 -13.23 -7.08
CA GLN A 148 4.61 -14.24 -6.17
C GLN A 148 5.21 -15.60 -6.51
N ASN A 149 5.46 -16.48 -5.54
CA ASN A 149 5.97 -17.84 -5.78
C ASN A 149 7.33 -17.88 -6.53
N GLN A 150 8.16 -16.83 -6.43
CA GLN A 150 9.51 -16.75 -6.98
C GLN A 150 10.50 -16.57 -5.84
N GLU A 151 10.88 -17.69 -5.21
CA GLU A 151 11.60 -17.68 -3.92
C GLU A 151 12.93 -16.92 -4.01
N ASP A 152 13.75 -17.17 -5.04
CA ASP A 152 15.08 -16.54 -5.19
C ASP A 152 14.98 -15.01 -5.34
N LEU A 153 14.01 -14.53 -6.14
CA LEU A 153 13.80 -13.08 -6.34
C LEU A 153 13.20 -12.42 -5.10
N LEU A 154 12.25 -13.10 -4.43
CA LEU A 154 11.68 -12.63 -3.17
C LEU A 154 12.75 -12.60 -2.06
N GLU A 155 13.67 -13.55 -2.04
CA GLU A 155 14.81 -13.57 -1.11
C GLU A 155 15.78 -12.42 -1.39
N THR A 156 16.16 -12.21 -2.66
CA THR A 156 17.00 -11.08 -3.08
C THR A 156 16.38 -9.74 -2.65
N PHE A 157 15.08 -9.59 -2.90
CA PHE A 157 14.33 -8.41 -2.49
C PHE A 157 14.22 -8.26 -0.97
N GLY A 158 13.97 -9.37 -0.26
CA GLY A 158 13.93 -9.43 1.20
C GLY A 158 15.24 -9.01 1.84
N ASN A 159 16.36 -9.46 1.28
CA ASN A 159 17.70 -9.07 1.73
C ASN A 159 17.93 -7.57 1.51
N ALA A 160 17.60 -7.05 0.33
CA ALA A 160 17.73 -5.62 0.04
C ALA A 160 16.87 -4.74 0.98
N LEU A 161 15.65 -5.19 1.32
CA LEU A 161 14.79 -4.50 2.29
C LEU A 161 15.39 -4.44 3.70
N GLN A 162 16.06 -5.52 4.13
CA GLN A 162 16.70 -5.57 5.45
C GLN A 162 17.89 -4.59 5.56
N GLN A 163 18.42 -4.13 4.42
CA GLN A 163 19.51 -3.15 4.38
C GLN A 163 19.03 -1.69 4.37
N LEU A 164 17.71 -1.43 4.43
CA LEU A 164 17.19 -0.07 4.52
C LEU A 164 17.67 0.62 5.80
N ILE A 165 18.25 1.82 5.64
CA ILE A 165 18.73 2.66 6.74
C ILE A 165 17.72 3.79 6.97
N LEU A 166 17.13 3.85 8.16
CA LEU A 166 16.27 4.95 8.58
C LEU A 166 17.09 6.23 8.77
N LEU A 167 16.77 7.28 8.02
CA LEU A 167 17.43 8.58 8.07
C LEU A 167 16.63 9.64 8.83
N GLU A 168 15.31 9.67 8.63
CA GLU A 168 14.42 10.65 9.25
C GLU A 168 13.13 9.97 9.72
N ALA A 169 12.63 10.39 10.87
CA ALA A 169 11.29 10.06 11.35
C ALA A 169 10.62 11.35 11.81
N SER A 170 9.77 11.92 10.97
CA SER A 170 9.18 13.25 11.20
C SER A 170 7.72 13.30 10.74
N PRO A 171 6.83 14.02 11.45
CA PRO A 171 5.48 14.30 10.97
C PRO A 171 5.47 15.24 9.76
N GLN A 172 6.56 15.98 9.52
CA GLN A 172 6.76 16.85 8.36
C GLN A 172 8.15 16.56 7.79
N PRO A 173 8.28 15.67 6.80
CA PRO A 173 9.57 15.37 6.18
C PRO A 173 10.11 16.64 5.53
N LYS A 174 11.29 17.10 5.97
CA LYS A 174 11.93 18.29 5.37
C LYS A 174 12.39 18.06 3.93
N ASN A 175 12.56 16.79 3.57
CA ASN A 175 13.07 16.33 2.29
C ASN A 175 12.01 15.61 1.45
N SER A 176 10.70 15.84 1.69
CA SER A 176 9.66 15.21 0.87
C SER A 176 9.87 15.58 -0.60
N PRO A 177 10.25 14.63 -1.46
CA PRO A 177 10.53 14.93 -2.84
C PRO A 177 9.21 15.17 -3.57
N ASN A 178 9.19 16.19 -4.41
CA ASN A 178 7.97 16.59 -5.16
C ASN A 178 7.45 15.53 -6.13
N ARG A 179 8.14 14.40 -6.32
CA ARG A 179 7.76 13.34 -7.27
C ARG A 179 8.14 11.97 -6.74
N HIS A 180 7.14 11.12 -6.58
CA HIS A 180 7.31 9.69 -6.35
C HIS A 180 7.64 9.00 -7.68
N LEU A 181 8.39 7.91 -7.61
CA LEU A 181 8.72 7.06 -8.76
C LEU A 181 7.80 5.84 -8.82
N GLY A 182 7.39 5.34 -7.66
CA GLY A 182 6.43 4.24 -7.55
C GLY A 182 6.05 3.92 -6.12
N THR A 183 5.09 3.02 -5.95
CA THR A 183 4.66 2.49 -4.67
C THR A 183 4.84 0.98 -4.65
N LEU A 184 5.37 0.47 -3.54
CA LEU A 184 5.62 -0.93 -3.27
C LEU A 184 4.67 -1.42 -2.18
N TRP A 185 3.96 -2.51 -2.45
CA TRP A 185 3.22 -3.27 -1.46
C TRP A 185 3.92 -4.59 -1.25
N ILE A 186 4.36 -4.82 -0.01
CA ILE A 186 5.18 -5.96 0.37
C ILE A 186 4.38 -6.75 1.38
N ASP A 187 4.12 -8.02 1.08
CA ASP A 187 3.41 -8.92 1.97
C ASP A 187 4.36 -9.96 2.56
N TYR A 188 4.13 -10.27 3.83
CA TYR A 188 4.83 -11.29 4.60
C TYR A 188 3.81 -12.24 5.22
N ARG A 189 4.24 -13.48 5.49
CA ARG A 189 3.45 -14.45 6.26
C ARG A 189 4.27 -15.16 7.34
N PRO A 190 4.86 -14.43 8.31
CA PRO A 190 5.57 -15.07 9.43
C PRO A 190 4.63 -16.04 10.17
N GLN A 191 4.99 -17.32 10.17
CA GLN A 191 4.20 -18.39 10.80
C GLN A 191 2.74 -18.42 10.31
N GLY A 192 2.50 -18.07 9.04
CA GLY A 192 1.17 -18.06 8.42
C GLY A 192 0.30 -16.84 8.75
N LYS A 193 0.77 -15.89 9.56
CA LYS A 193 0.04 -14.64 9.85
C LYS A 193 0.40 -13.56 8.85
N TRP A 194 -0.60 -12.99 8.19
CA TRP A 194 -0.38 -11.91 7.24
C TRP A 194 0.12 -10.63 7.91
N TYR A 195 1.16 -10.05 7.34
CA TYR A 195 1.67 -8.71 7.63
C TYR A 195 2.01 -8.04 6.30
N SER A 196 1.91 -6.71 6.25
CA SER A 196 2.19 -5.95 5.03
C SER A 196 2.79 -4.59 5.32
N LYS A 197 3.69 -4.20 4.44
CA LYS A 197 4.41 -2.93 4.44
C LYS A 197 4.19 -2.22 3.11
N ILE A 198 4.04 -0.90 3.16
CA ILE A 198 3.89 -0.08 1.96
C ILE A 198 5.02 0.94 1.97
N LEU A 199 5.81 0.95 0.91
CA LEU A 199 6.90 1.91 0.71
C LEU A 199 6.64 2.72 -0.56
N THR A 200 6.81 4.03 -0.48
CA THR A 200 6.84 4.91 -1.65
C THR A 200 8.28 5.11 -2.05
N TRP A 201 8.63 4.77 -3.29
CA TRP A 201 9.95 4.99 -3.86
C TRP A 201 10.05 6.38 -4.46
N THR A 202 11.16 7.05 -4.21
CA THR A 202 11.45 8.40 -4.63
C THR A 202 12.89 8.49 -5.15
N ARG A 203 13.26 9.59 -5.80
CA ARG A 203 14.62 9.81 -6.30
C ARG A 203 15.72 9.84 -5.23
N THR A 204 15.35 10.00 -3.97
CA THR A 204 16.31 10.17 -2.87
C THR A 204 16.29 9.02 -1.87
N GLY A 205 15.31 8.10 -1.99
CA GLY A 205 15.12 6.99 -1.06
C GLY A 205 13.68 6.48 -1.01
N PHE A 206 13.27 5.96 0.14
CA PHE A 206 11.97 5.31 0.36
C PHE A 206 11.22 5.94 1.52
N GLU A 207 9.91 6.11 1.36
CA GLU A 207 9.04 6.68 2.38
C GLU A 207 8.01 5.66 2.88
N GLU A 208 7.76 5.66 4.18
CA GLU A 208 6.67 4.90 4.81
C GLU A 208 5.79 5.84 5.63
N THR A 209 4.47 5.76 5.45
CA THR A 209 3.53 6.42 6.36
C THR A 209 3.22 5.49 7.53
N ALA A 210 3.68 5.87 8.72
CA ALA A 210 3.45 5.09 9.93
C ALA A 210 2.18 5.49 10.68
N ALA A 211 1.76 4.63 11.61
CA ALA A 211 0.67 4.80 12.57
C ALA A 211 0.49 6.19 13.21
N ASN A 212 1.54 7.00 13.30
CA ASN A 212 1.55 8.30 13.99
C ASN A 212 1.47 9.51 13.08
N GLN A 213 1.13 9.31 11.80
CA GLN A 213 1.30 10.35 10.77
C GLN A 213 2.77 10.81 10.66
N ASN A 214 3.70 10.01 11.20
CA ASN A 214 5.11 10.21 10.97
C ASN A 214 5.45 9.58 9.63
N PHE A 215 6.12 10.36 8.81
CA PHE A 215 6.82 9.87 7.64
C PHE A 215 8.17 9.34 8.11
N LEU A 216 8.46 8.09 7.71
CA LEU A 216 9.77 7.49 7.87
C LEU A 216 10.45 7.56 6.53
N PHE A 217 11.66 8.11 6.51
CA PHE A 217 12.48 8.18 5.30
C PHE A 217 13.67 7.25 5.44
N TYR A 218 13.83 6.38 4.45
CA TYR A 218 14.87 5.36 4.38
C TYR A 218 15.76 5.60 3.17
N LYS A 219 17.02 5.16 3.28
CA LYS A 219 17.92 4.99 2.14
C LYS A 219 18.32 3.54 2.02
N GLY A 220 18.34 3.01 0.80
CA GLY A 220 18.85 1.67 0.51
C GLY A 220 19.22 1.53 -0.95
N VAL A 221 20.52 1.44 -1.22
CA VAL A 221 21.08 1.38 -2.57
C VAL A 221 20.72 0.06 -3.25
N GLU A 222 20.82 -1.06 -2.53
CA GLU A 222 20.50 -2.38 -3.09
C GLU A 222 19.03 -2.50 -3.51
N LEU A 223 18.11 -1.94 -2.72
CA LEU A 223 16.70 -1.95 -3.08
C LEU A 223 16.44 -1.10 -4.33
N GLU A 224 17.10 0.05 -4.44
CA GLU A 224 17.02 0.92 -5.61
C GLU A 224 17.57 0.21 -6.86
N GLU A 225 18.71 -0.48 -6.76
CA GLU A 225 19.27 -1.27 -7.87
C GLU A 225 18.33 -2.37 -8.37
N VAL A 226 17.69 -3.11 -7.45
CA VAL A 226 16.70 -4.14 -7.82
C VAL A 226 15.48 -3.53 -8.52
N LEU A 227 15.00 -2.36 -8.06
CA LEU A 227 13.86 -1.68 -8.66
C LEU A 227 14.19 -1.06 -10.01
N GLU A 228 15.40 -0.56 -10.21
CA GLU A 228 15.86 -0.06 -11.51
C GLU A 228 16.08 -1.20 -12.51
N ASP A 229 16.54 -2.38 -12.09
CA ASP A 229 16.59 -3.56 -12.95
C ASP A 229 15.18 -3.95 -13.42
N PHE A 230 14.21 -3.98 -12.51
CA PHE A 230 12.80 -4.18 -12.85
C PHE A 230 12.24 -3.11 -13.78
N ASN A 231 12.59 -1.84 -13.55
CA ASN A 231 12.21 -0.73 -14.40
C ASN A 231 12.75 -0.91 -15.83
N ALA A 232 13.99 -1.36 -15.96
CA ALA A 232 14.64 -1.66 -17.24
C ALA A 232 14.03 -2.88 -17.94
N GLN A 233 13.70 -3.95 -17.20
CA GLN A 233 12.99 -5.11 -17.74
C GLN A 233 11.64 -4.69 -18.31
N LEU A 234 10.87 -3.86 -17.60
CA LEU A 234 9.58 -3.37 -18.09
C LEU A 234 9.70 -2.46 -19.32
N ALA A 235 10.88 -1.88 -19.57
CA ALA A 235 11.12 -1.05 -20.74
C ALA A 235 11.41 -1.85 -22.03
N SER A 236 11.54 -3.17 -21.93
CA SER A 236 11.78 -4.05 -23.08
C SER A 236 10.46 -4.63 -23.61
N LEU A 237 10.09 -4.31 -24.86
CA LEU A 237 8.91 -4.87 -25.52
C LEU A 237 8.96 -6.41 -25.62
N ALA A 238 10.16 -6.99 -25.70
CA ALA A 238 10.35 -8.45 -25.80
C ALA A 238 9.91 -9.23 -24.54
N ASN A 239 9.65 -8.53 -23.43
CA ASN A 239 9.21 -9.16 -22.18
C ASN A 239 7.68 -9.35 -22.11
N TYR A 240 6.94 -8.89 -23.12
CA TYR A 240 5.48 -9.02 -23.17
C TYR A 240 5.07 -10.00 -24.25
N THR A 241 3.99 -10.73 -24.00
CA THR A 241 3.49 -11.78 -24.89
C THR A 241 2.05 -11.53 -25.33
N SER A 242 1.46 -10.44 -24.86
CA SER A 242 0.06 -10.10 -25.11
C SER A 242 -0.19 -8.61 -24.88
N ALA A 243 -1.25 -8.10 -25.50
CA ALA A 243 -1.75 -6.76 -25.25
C ALA A 243 -3.28 -6.73 -25.29
N LYS A 244 -3.89 -5.81 -24.53
CA LYS A 244 -5.31 -5.44 -24.65
C LYS A 244 -5.44 -4.03 -25.20
N THR A 245 -6.32 -3.84 -26.16
CA THR A 245 -6.68 -2.51 -26.66
C THR A 245 -7.62 -1.82 -25.68
N LEU A 246 -7.30 -0.58 -25.35
CA LEU A 246 -8.06 0.28 -24.46
C LEU A 246 -8.44 1.54 -25.22
N HIS A 247 -9.73 1.86 -25.19
CA HIS A 247 -10.29 3.04 -25.83
C HIS A 247 -11.50 3.52 -25.02
N ILE A 248 -11.80 4.81 -25.10
CA ILE A 248 -12.88 5.43 -24.30
C ILE A 248 -14.24 4.75 -24.52
N SER A 249 -14.53 4.32 -25.76
CA SER A 249 -15.78 3.62 -26.09
C SER A 249 -15.93 2.24 -25.45
N LEU A 250 -14.82 1.60 -25.07
CA LEU A 250 -14.82 0.27 -24.46
C LEU A 250 -14.95 0.32 -22.93
N VAL A 251 -14.78 1.51 -22.35
CA VAL A 251 -14.75 1.69 -20.89
C VAL A 251 -16.16 1.84 -20.30
N ASP A 252 -17.14 2.31 -21.07
CA ASP A 252 -18.50 2.62 -20.60
C ASP A 252 -19.46 1.40 -20.66
N ASP A 253 -19.29 0.50 -21.63
CA ASP A 253 -20.33 -0.51 -21.95
C ASP A 253 -20.24 -1.83 -21.18
N ASN A 254 -19.06 -2.21 -20.65
CA ASN A 254 -18.84 -3.27 -19.66
C ASN A 254 -17.32 -3.50 -19.57
N LEU A 255 -16.71 -3.26 -18.40
CA LEU A 255 -15.29 -3.54 -18.09
C LEU A 255 -14.83 -5.00 -18.39
N HIS A 256 -15.76 -5.88 -18.79
CA HIS A 256 -15.56 -7.30 -19.06
C HIS A 256 -15.26 -7.64 -20.54
N GLN A 257 -15.19 -6.66 -21.46
CA GLN A 257 -14.99 -6.93 -22.90
C GLN A 257 -13.80 -6.17 -23.52
N THR A 258 -12.70 -5.98 -22.77
CA THR A 258 -11.41 -5.67 -23.42
C THR A 258 -10.79 -6.98 -23.87
N GLU A 259 -11.00 -7.31 -25.14
CA GLU A 259 -10.40 -8.49 -25.77
C GLU A 259 -8.88 -8.29 -25.96
N PHE A 260 -8.15 -9.38 -25.78
CA PHE A 260 -6.74 -9.43 -26.14
C PHE A 260 -6.59 -9.29 -27.66
N LEU A 261 -5.53 -8.62 -28.08
CA LEU A 261 -5.11 -8.65 -29.47
C LEU A 261 -4.84 -10.10 -29.89
N LEU A 262 -5.19 -10.43 -31.14
CA LEU A 262 -4.73 -11.66 -31.77
C LEU A 262 -3.19 -11.65 -31.83
N GLU A 263 -2.58 -12.83 -31.81
CA GLU A 263 -1.12 -12.97 -31.84
C GLU A 263 -0.50 -12.23 -33.04
N GLU A 264 -1.14 -12.30 -34.22
CA GLU A 264 -0.71 -11.61 -35.43
C GLU A 264 -0.74 -10.07 -35.28
N ASP A 265 -1.78 -9.53 -34.63
CA ASP A 265 -1.93 -8.10 -34.39
C ASP A 265 -0.94 -7.59 -33.34
N PHE A 266 -0.65 -8.42 -32.33
CA PHE A 266 0.36 -8.13 -31.33
C PHE A 266 1.76 -8.10 -31.94
N GLU A 267 2.12 -9.09 -32.76
CA GLU A 267 3.39 -9.11 -33.49
C GLU A 267 3.52 -7.93 -34.47
N PHE A 268 2.43 -7.54 -35.14
CA PHE A 268 2.39 -6.34 -35.97
C PHE A 268 2.68 -5.06 -35.16
N LEU A 269 2.04 -4.90 -34.00
CA LEU A 269 2.31 -3.80 -33.07
C LEU A 269 3.79 -3.76 -32.66
N LEU A 270 4.35 -4.90 -32.24
CA LEU A 270 5.76 -4.98 -31.80
C LEU A 270 6.74 -4.64 -32.93
N THR A 271 6.54 -5.24 -34.10
CA THR A 271 7.40 -5.03 -35.28
C THR A 271 7.37 -3.58 -35.75
N GLY A 272 6.20 -2.94 -35.69
CA GLY A 272 6.07 -1.53 -36.06
C GLY A 272 6.75 -0.56 -35.07
N MET A 273 7.11 -1.03 -33.86
CA MET A 273 7.80 -0.24 -32.82
C MET A 273 9.32 -0.54 -32.76
N GLU A 274 9.90 -1.03 -33.84
CA GLU A 274 11.34 -1.21 -33.95
C GLU A 274 12.12 0.11 -34.02
N ALA A 275 13.45 0.02 -33.85
CA ALA A 275 14.35 1.17 -33.89
C ALA A 275 14.25 1.98 -35.20
N ALA A 276 13.94 1.32 -36.32
CA ALA A 276 13.78 1.98 -37.62
C ALA A 276 12.56 2.92 -37.68
N SER A 277 11.54 2.68 -36.85
CA SER A 277 10.32 3.48 -36.78
C SER A 277 10.41 4.63 -35.76
N LYS A 278 11.52 4.75 -35.03
CA LYS A 278 11.71 5.80 -34.01
C LYS A 278 11.74 7.18 -34.66
N VAL A 279 10.98 8.11 -34.07
CA VAL A 279 10.90 9.50 -34.52
C VAL A 279 11.02 10.47 -33.36
N LEU A 280 11.32 11.72 -33.67
CA LEU A 280 11.21 12.85 -32.74
C LEU A 280 10.07 13.75 -33.23
N PRO A 281 8.85 13.64 -32.65
CA PRO A 281 7.71 14.44 -33.07
C PRO A 281 7.90 15.93 -32.77
N GLU A 282 7.01 16.75 -33.33
CA GLU A 282 6.91 18.16 -33.00
C GLU A 282 6.56 18.38 -31.51
N SER A 283 6.95 19.53 -30.96
CA SER A 283 6.84 19.81 -29.51
C SER A 283 5.40 19.84 -28.98
N ASN A 284 4.44 20.22 -29.83
CA ASN A 284 3.01 20.16 -29.55
C ASN A 284 2.52 18.71 -29.36
N ILE A 285 2.96 17.78 -30.20
CA ILE A 285 2.63 16.35 -30.10
C ILE A 285 3.25 15.78 -28.83
N ILE A 286 4.54 16.03 -28.59
CA ILE A 286 5.22 15.61 -27.35
C ILE A 286 4.45 16.11 -26.12
N SER A 287 4.10 17.40 -26.08
CA SER A 287 3.35 17.99 -24.97
C SER A 287 1.96 17.36 -24.77
N LYS A 288 1.30 16.95 -25.87
CA LYS A 288 0.01 16.26 -25.85
C LYS A 288 0.14 14.89 -25.18
N PHE A 289 1.12 14.09 -25.62
CA PHE A 289 1.41 12.79 -25.00
C PHE A 289 1.80 12.94 -23.52
N GLU A 290 2.68 13.90 -23.18
CA GLU A 290 3.12 14.14 -21.80
C GLU A 290 1.99 14.42 -20.82
N LYS A 291 0.99 15.21 -21.21
CA LYS A 291 -0.18 15.46 -20.37
C LYS A 291 -0.98 14.19 -20.10
N VAL A 292 -1.09 13.32 -21.09
CA VAL A 292 -1.86 12.07 -20.98
C VAL A 292 -1.10 11.02 -20.15
N TRP A 293 0.17 10.74 -20.46
CA TRP A 293 0.90 9.66 -19.76
C TRP A 293 1.34 10.03 -18.34
N ARG A 294 1.40 11.32 -17.97
CA ARG A 294 1.59 11.76 -16.58
C ARG A 294 0.29 11.81 -15.77
N GLY A 295 -0.86 11.61 -16.42
CA GLY A 295 -2.17 11.71 -15.79
C GLY A 295 -2.61 13.15 -15.48
N ASP A 296 -1.99 14.17 -16.08
CA ASP A 296 -2.43 15.57 -15.96
C ASP A 296 -3.73 15.83 -16.75
N GLN A 297 -4.00 15.00 -17.77
CA GLN A 297 -5.22 15.00 -18.58
C GLN A 297 -5.76 13.57 -18.69
N MET A 298 -7.06 13.40 -18.42
CA MET A 298 -7.77 12.15 -18.71
C MET A 298 -8.14 12.09 -20.20
N ILE A 299 -8.08 10.91 -20.80
CA ILE A 299 -8.61 10.65 -22.13
C ILE A 299 -10.13 10.62 -22.01
N SER A 300 -10.79 11.59 -22.64
CA SER A 300 -12.25 11.79 -22.59
C SER A 300 -12.91 11.43 -23.92
N GLU A 301 -14.24 11.54 -23.99
CA GLU A 301 -15.00 11.44 -25.24
C GLU A 301 -14.56 12.47 -26.32
N SER A 302 -13.88 13.55 -25.92
CA SER A 302 -13.31 14.51 -26.88
C SER A 302 -11.98 14.08 -27.49
N ASP A 303 -11.37 13.01 -26.95
CA ASP A 303 -10.03 12.51 -27.28
C ASP A 303 -10.07 11.11 -27.95
N LYS A 304 -11.10 10.83 -28.77
CA LYS A 304 -11.36 9.50 -29.41
C LYS A 304 -10.25 8.98 -30.33
N ASN A 305 -9.28 9.82 -30.66
CA ASN A 305 -8.12 9.42 -31.45
C ASN A 305 -7.06 8.71 -30.59
N PHE A 306 -7.15 8.76 -29.25
CA PHE A 306 -6.20 8.08 -28.37
C PHE A 306 -6.62 6.66 -28.03
N TYR A 307 -5.69 5.74 -28.24
CA TYR A 307 -5.77 4.34 -27.84
C TYR A 307 -4.63 4.04 -26.89
N ALA A 308 -4.84 3.12 -25.96
CA ALA A 308 -3.75 2.55 -25.19
C ALA A 308 -3.71 1.03 -25.36
N PHE A 309 -2.52 0.47 -25.42
CA PHE A 309 -2.32 -0.98 -25.45
C PHE A 309 -1.72 -1.41 -24.13
N SER A 310 -2.52 -2.07 -23.28
CA SER A 310 -2.06 -2.61 -22.01
C SER A 310 -1.29 -3.90 -22.26
N LEU A 311 0.02 -3.86 -22.07
CA LEU A 311 0.93 -4.97 -22.29
C LEU A 311 0.97 -5.89 -21.07
N SER A 312 1.04 -7.20 -21.33
CA SER A 312 1.28 -8.20 -20.29
C SER A 312 2.13 -9.37 -20.78
N ASN A 313 2.92 -9.93 -19.87
CA ASN A 313 3.69 -11.17 -20.09
C ASN A 313 2.90 -12.45 -19.76
N GLN A 314 1.60 -12.33 -19.45
CA GLN A 314 0.71 -13.47 -19.21
C GLN A 314 -0.60 -13.27 -20.00
N SER A 315 -1.15 -14.37 -20.53
CA SER A 315 -2.42 -14.37 -21.27
C SER A 315 -3.64 -14.50 -20.34
N ASP A 316 -4.85 -14.21 -20.84
CA ASP A 316 -6.13 -14.26 -20.08
C ASP A 316 -6.40 -15.59 -19.36
N ASN A 317 -5.82 -16.70 -19.87
CA ASN A 317 -6.07 -18.04 -19.36
C ASN A 317 -5.27 -18.39 -18.10
N ALA A 318 -4.40 -17.49 -17.64
CA ALA A 318 -3.62 -17.68 -16.41
C ALA A 318 -4.51 -17.47 -15.17
N SER A 319 -5.34 -18.46 -14.84
CA SER A 319 -6.20 -18.48 -13.62
C SER A 319 -5.41 -18.41 -12.30
N THR A 320 -4.08 -18.54 -12.39
CA THR A 320 -3.07 -18.28 -11.37
C THR A 320 -1.90 -17.58 -12.04
N LEU A 321 -1.09 -16.80 -11.31
CA LEU A 321 0.19 -16.29 -11.81
C LEU A 321 1.11 -17.47 -12.20
N GLU A 322 0.93 -18.03 -13.40
CA GLU A 322 1.60 -19.26 -13.85
C GLU A 322 3.13 -19.07 -13.92
N GLY A 323 3.59 -17.84 -14.13
CA GLY A 323 5.01 -17.49 -14.24
C GLY A 323 5.65 -16.94 -12.96
N GLY A 324 4.92 -16.79 -11.86
CA GLY A 324 5.43 -16.19 -10.61
C GLY A 324 5.90 -14.72 -10.68
N ILE A 325 6.22 -14.19 -11.86
CA ILE A 325 6.38 -12.77 -12.15
C ILE A 325 5.35 -12.39 -13.20
N PHE A 326 4.70 -11.27 -12.96
CA PHE A 326 3.75 -10.68 -13.87
C PHE A 326 4.10 -9.22 -14.10
N LEU A 327 4.25 -8.88 -15.37
CA LEU A 327 4.73 -7.59 -15.86
C LEU A 327 3.57 -6.88 -16.56
N GLU A 328 3.42 -5.59 -16.25
CA GLU A 328 2.43 -4.71 -16.89
C GLU A 328 3.10 -3.43 -17.34
N ASN A 329 2.76 -2.99 -18.55
CA ASN A 329 3.10 -1.67 -19.03
C ASN A 329 2.09 -1.23 -20.09
N VAL A 330 2.27 -0.04 -20.65
CA VAL A 330 1.29 0.52 -21.58
C VAL A 330 1.96 1.30 -22.71
N ILE A 331 1.45 1.09 -23.92
CA ILE A 331 1.77 1.92 -25.09
C ILE A 331 0.61 2.91 -25.26
N LEU A 332 0.92 4.17 -25.48
CA LEU A 332 -0.07 5.20 -25.84
C LEU A 332 0.01 5.45 -27.34
N TYR A 333 -1.11 5.53 -28.04
CA TYR A 333 -1.17 5.72 -29.49
C TYR A 333 -2.16 6.84 -29.86
N ASP A 334 -1.75 7.72 -30.77
CA ASP A 334 -2.62 8.72 -31.39
C ASP A 334 -2.89 8.33 -32.84
N ALA A 335 -4.13 7.95 -33.14
CA ALA A 335 -4.56 7.49 -34.46
C ALA A 335 -4.56 8.59 -35.53
N THR A 336 -4.70 9.86 -35.13
CA THR A 336 -4.67 10.99 -36.07
C THR A 336 -3.25 11.25 -36.55
N GLU A 337 -2.31 11.30 -35.60
CA GLU A 337 -0.90 11.58 -35.89
C GLU A 337 -0.14 10.33 -36.34
N LYS A 338 -0.72 9.13 -36.13
CA LYS A 338 -0.09 7.82 -36.37
C LYS A 338 1.23 7.66 -35.61
N ILE A 339 1.21 8.09 -34.35
CA ILE A 339 2.38 8.07 -33.45
C ILE A 339 2.05 7.24 -32.22
N ALA A 340 2.94 6.30 -31.88
CA ALA A 340 2.93 5.57 -30.63
C ALA A 340 4.02 6.10 -29.69
N TRP A 341 3.76 6.06 -28.39
CA TRP A 341 4.72 6.36 -27.32
C TRP A 341 4.89 5.14 -26.41
N PHE A 342 6.14 4.83 -26.09
CA PHE A 342 6.51 3.81 -25.13
C PHE A 342 7.86 4.13 -24.50
N GLU A 343 7.90 4.20 -23.16
CA GLU A 343 9.14 4.33 -22.37
C GLU A 343 10.06 5.45 -22.88
N GLY A 344 9.48 6.64 -23.07
CA GLY A 344 10.20 7.85 -23.49
C GLY A 344 10.55 7.91 -24.98
N ASN A 345 10.22 6.90 -25.77
CA ASN A 345 10.45 6.87 -27.21
C ASN A 345 9.13 7.06 -27.98
N TYR A 346 9.21 7.67 -29.16
CA TYR A 346 8.09 7.83 -30.09
C TYR A 346 8.35 7.06 -31.37
N TYR A 347 7.29 6.50 -31.95
CA TYR A 347 7.35 5.64 -33.13
C TYR A 347 6.27 6.05 -34.12
N THR A 348 6.62 6.18 -35.41
CA THR A 348 5.61 6.37 -36.46
C THR A 348 5.11 5.02 -36.92
N ILE A 349 3.83 4.76 -36.74
CA ILE A 349 3.20 3.47 -37.01
C ILE A 349 1.72 3.67 -37.36
N ASP A 350 1.27 3.02 -38.42
CA ASP A 350 -0.14 3.00 -38.80
C ASP A 350 -0.81 1.74 -38.22
N LEU A 351 -1.56 1.92 -37.13
CA LEU A 351 -2.27 0.84 -36.46
C LEU A 351 -3.72 0.69 -36.93
N SER A 352 -4.13 1.41 -37.98
CA SER A 352 -5.53 1.42 -38.45
C SER A 352 -6.07 0.00 -38.68
N SER A 353 -5.23 -0.93 -39.17
CA SER A 353 -5.62 -2.33 -39.43
C SER A 353 -6.05 -3.11 -38.19
N ILE A 354 -5.49 -2.80 -37.02
CA ILE A 354 -5.78 -3.51 -35.75
C ILE A 354 -6.77 -2.74 -34.87
N LEU A 355 -7.02 -1.46 -35.18
CA LEU A 355 -8.03 -0.64 -34.52
C LEU A 355 -9.44 -0.85 -35.10
N LEU A 356 -9.55 -1.19 -36.38
CA LEU A 356 -10.81 -1.32 -37.14
C LEU A 356 -11.60 -2.61 -36.83
N VAL A 357 -11.04 -3.58 -36.10
CA VAL A 357 -11.70 -4.86 -35.82
C VAL A 357 -12.74 -4.77 -34.69
N GLN A 358 -12.87 -3.61 -34.02
CA GLN A 358 -13.77 -3.43 -32.87
C GLN A 358 -14.99 -2.50 -33.12
N GLU A 359 -15.26 -2.10 -34.38
CA GLU A 359 -16.48 -1.34 -34.76
C GLU A 359 -17.62 -2.24 -35.30
N LEU A 360 -17.82 -3.45 -34.76
CA LEU A 360 -18.93 -4.35 -35.13
C LEU A 360 -19.96 -4.55 -34.02
#